data_AF-A0A2T0T392-F1
#
_entry.id   AF-A0A2T0T392-F1
#
_cell.length_a   1.000
_cell.length_b   1.000
_cell.length_c   1.000
_cell.angle_alpha   90.00
_cell.angle_beta   90.00
_cell.angle_gamma   90.00
#
_symmetry.space_group_name_H-M   'P 1'
#
loop_
_entity.id
_entity.type
_entity.pdbx_description
1 polymer ?
#
loop_
_entity_poly.entity_id
_entity_poly.type
_entity_poly.pdbx_seq_one_letter_code
_entity_poly.pdbx_strand_id
1 'polypeptide(L)'
;MEQRQSEDSTPDSLVPLPNSSVDIEATQPTASAPVEPTAQPAPAENTPANPREGGRRGQPRREFTQGDNNGRDNRQNGRHDMVQKDSRPQRDNGRRSDDTRDQQTRETNQRPAQNQRTGDRQANRERDANSQEPRNREQASQARETDKQEPRNREQSGRDRENGNPENRQRESRQRDASVNESDDQASRADRDGGQPGDNRLVIGISMGDYNGIGPEVILKALQYNRLQKLCTPVIYGSMRIMNRYRNLLDMKDWNLNGAPSISQISHKMTNVITCWPDQQQEIQPGQVTPEAGQAAFACLQRAVDDLKEGKIDALVTAPINKYNIQSEEFKFPGHTEYLAEQFGVADNLMFMVSEQLRVGVVTGHVPLGRVRQNVTRERILQKLNLMMQSLKQDFGIEKPKIAVLGLNPHAGEEGLLGNEEQDIIKPLLNDLRNKGQLVFGPYPADGFFGTRSYGKFDAVLAMYHDQGLIPFKSIAFEEGVNFTAGMPAVRTSPDHGTAYDIAGKNLADETSMMQAIYTAIDVARQRKEYAELAANALK
;
A
#
# COMPACT_ATOMS: atom_id res chain seq x y z
N MET A 1 6.40 55.79 73.31
CA MET A 1 7.54 55.60 72.40
C MET A 1 7.27 54.49 71.40
N GLU A 2 6.88 54.73 70.15
CA GLU A 2 6.01 55.77 69.51
C GLU A 2 5.81 55.36 68.02
N GLN A 3 4.64 55.52 67.38
CA GLN A 3 4.14 56.70 66.64
C GLN A 3 5.12 57.17 65.53
N ARG A 4 4.73 57.48 64.28
CA ARG A 4 3.43 57.68 63.56
C ARG A 4 3.61 57.29 62.07
N GLN A 5 2.60 57.00 61.23
CA GLN A 5 1.63 57.90 60.52
C GLN A 5 2.31 59.09 59.79
N SER A 6 1.87 59.59 58.63
CA SER A 6 0.64 59.44 57.79
C SER A 6 1.02 59.58 56.29
N GLU A 7 0.18 59.67 55.24
CA GLU A 7 -1.28 59.80 54.96
C GLU A 7 -1.63 58.79 53.82
N ASP A 8 -2.80 58.11 53.77
CA ASP A 8 -4.17 58.55 53.39
C ASP A 8 -4.36 58.69 51.84
N SER A 9 -5.47 58.30 51.18
CA SER A 9 -6.84 58.07 51.70
C SER A 9 -7.73 57.05 50.96
N THR A 10 -8.62 56.43 51.75
CA THR A 10 -9.97 55.88 51.39
C THR A 10 -10.14 54.69 50.40
N PRO A 11 -11.26 53.92 50.51
CA PRO A 11 -11.43 52.63 49.83
C PRO A 11 -12.58 52.58 48.80
N ASP A 12 -12.72 51.46 48.10
CA ASP A 12 -14.05 50.85 47.90
C ASP A 12 -13.98 49.32 47.79
N SER A 13 -15.06 48.61 48.11
CA SER A 13 -15.09 47.15 48.30
C SER A 13 -15.98 46.42 47.29
N LEU A 14 -15.39 45.48 46.54
CA LEU A 14 -16.11 44.67 45.55
C LEU A 14 -16.95 43.54 46.20
N VAL A 15 -18.25 43.55 45.88
CA VAL A 15 -19.20 42.43 46.07
C VAL A 15 -19.86 42.16 44.71
N PRO A 16 -20.09 40.88 44.29
CA PRO A 16 -20.26 40.53 42.87
C PRO A 16 -21.73 40.43 42.40
N LEU A 17 -21.91 39.84 41.19
CA LEU A 17 -23.13 39.49 40.42
C LEU A 17 -23.41 40.42 39.21
N PRO A 18 -24.22 40.01 38.21
CA PRO A 18 -24.87 38.70 37.98
C PRO A 18 -24.56 38.05 36.61
N ASN A 19 -25.17 36.89 36.34
CA ASN A 19 -25.33 36.36 34.97
C ASN A 19 -26.22 37.28 34.12
N SER A 20 -25.98 37.34 32.80
CA SER A 20 -27.02 37.64 31.82
C SER A 20 -26.83 36.80 30.56
N SER A 21 -27.84 36.01 30.21
CA SER A 21 -27.94 35.33 28.92
C SER A 21 -27.98 36.37 27.79
N VAL A 22 -27.35 36.07 26.66
CA VAL A 22 -27.49 36.84 25.42
C VAL A 22 -27.67 35.84 24.28
N ASP A 23 -28.82 35.91 23.62
CA ASP A 23 -29.10 35.15 22.41
C ASP A 23 -28.17 35.59 21.27
N ILE A 24 -27.59 34.63 20.55
CA ILE A 24 -26.87 34.91 19.30
C ILE A 24 -27.74 34.41 18.15
N GLU A 25 -28.30 35.35 17.39
CA GLU A 25 -29.05 35.03 16.18
C GLU A 25 -28.18 34.25 15.18
N ALA A 26 -28.70 33.11 14.71
CA ALA A 26 -28.06 32.34 13.65
C ALA A 26 -28.24 33.07 12.30
N THR A 27 -27.24 33.86 11.91
CA THR A 27 -27.20 34.50 10.60
C THR A 27 -27.12 33.46 9.49
N GLN A 28 -28.23 33.31 8.75
CA GLN A 28 -28.31 32.38 7.62
C GLN A 28 -27.34 32.80 6.50
N PRO A 29 -26.52 31.89 5.95
CA PRO A 29 -25.78 32.17 4.73
C PRO A 29 -26.77 32.34 3.57
N THR A 30 -26.69 33.47 2.86
CA THR A 30 -27.62 33.81 1.79
C THR A 30 -27.48 32.85 0.60
N ALA A 31 -28.62 32.40 0.06
CA ALA A 31 -28.65 31.51 -1.09
C ALA A 31 -28.04 32.21 -2.33
N SER A 32 -27.00 31.60 -2.91
CA SER A 32 -26.49 32.01 -4.22
C SER A 32 -27.47 31.54 -5.31
N ALA A 33 -27.84 32.45 -6.22
CA ALA A 33 -28.75 32.15 -7.32
C ALA A 33 -28.15 31.10 -8.27
N PRO A 34 -28.97 30.23 -8.89
CA PRO A 34 -28.48 29.21 -9.82
C PRO A 34 -27.87 29.83 -11.08
N VAL A 35 -26.72 29.32 -11.49
CA VAL A 35 -26.11 29.64 -12.79
C VAL A 35 -26.77 28.76 -13.86
N GLU A 36 -27.31 29.39 -14.91
CA GLU A 36 -27.90 28.66 -16.03
C GLU A 36 -26.84 27.83 -16.80
N PRO A 37 -27.17 26.61 -17.24
CA PRO A 37 -26.25 25.79 -18.03
C PRO A 37 -26.10 26.37 -19.44
N THR A 38 -24.87 26.77 -19.81
CA THR A 38 -24.56 27.20 -21.18
C THR A 38 -24.77 26.07 -22.17
N ALA A 39 -25.55 26.34 -23.23
CA ALA A 39 -25.94 25.34 -24.21
C ALA A 39 -24.75 24.77 -25.00
N GLN A 40 -24.74 23.45 -25.19
CA GLN A 40 -23.83 22.78 -26.11
C GLN A 40 -24.26 23.08 -27.57
N PRO A 41 -23.31 23.33 -28.50
CA PRO A 41 -23.64 23.43 -29.91
C PRO A 41 -23.99 22.04 -30.48
N ALA A 42 -25.12 21.94 -31.19
CA ALA A 42 -25.51 20.73 -31.90
C ALA A 42 -24.56 20.44 -33.10
N PRO A 43 -24.37 19.16 -33.48
CA PRO A 43 -23.53 18.80 -34.63
C PRO A 43 -24.16 19.26 -35.95
N ALA A 44 -23.30 19.61 -36.92
CA ALA A 44 -23.75 20.10 -38.23
C ALA A 44 -24.36 18.97 -39.08
N GLU A 45 -25.54 19.23 -39.63
CA GLU A 45 -26.17 18.37 -40.65
C GLU A 45 -25.39 18.44 -41.98
N ASN A 46 -25.15 17.29 -42.61
CA ASN A 46 -24.55 17.22 -43.94
C ASN A 46 -25.60 16.78 -44.96
N THR A 47 -26.14 17.74 -45.71
CA THR A 47 -27.21 17.53 -46.71
C THR A 47 -26.72 16.68 -47.88
N PRO A 48 -27.49 15.68 -48.36
CA PRO A 48 -27.06 14.83 -49.47
C PRO A 48 -27.16 15.53 -50.84
N ALA A 49 -26.18 15.27 -51.71
CA ALA A 49 -26.24 15.69 -53.11
C ALA A 49 -27.09 14.71 -53.96
N ASN A 50 -27.97 15.26 -54.80
CA ASN A 50 -28.92 14.49 -55.62
C ASN A 50 -28.28 14.01 -56.96
N PRO A 51 -28.77 12.92 -57.60
CA PRO A 51 -28.04 12.22 -58.66
C PRO A 51 -28.39 12.67 -60.08
N ARG A 52 -27.53 12.31 -61.06
CA ARG A 52 -27.87 12.19 -62.50
C ARG A 52 -26.86 11.30 -63.23
N GLU A 53 -27.32 10.15 -63.72
CA GLU A 53 -27.40 9.76 -65.14
C GLU A 53 -27.96 8.33 -65.23
N GLY A 54 -28.33 7.81 -66.42
CA GLY A 54 -29.01 6.51 -66.45
C GLY A 54 -29.37 5.85 -67.78
N GLY A 55 -29.89 4.63 -67.65
CA GLY A 55 -30.42 3.78 -68.73
C GLY A 55 -29.38 2.83 -69.33
N ARG A 56 -29.68 1.56 -69.62
CA ARG A 56 -30.86 1.13 -70.40
C ARG A 56 -31.35 -0.30 -70.09
N ARG A 57 -32.54 -0.57 -70.61
CA ARG A 57 -33.38 -1.79 -70.58
C ARG A 57 -32.64 -3.11 -70.88
N GLY A 58 -33.08 -4.20 -70.24
CA GLY A 58 -32.72 -5.57 -70.63
C GLY A 58 -33.34 -6.69 -69.76
N GLN A 59 -34.61 -7.05 -69.99
CA GLN A 59 -35.16 -8.37 -69.63
C GLN A 59 -35.39 -9.18 -70.92
N PRO A 60 -35.41 -10.52 -70.85
CA PRO A 60 -36.69 -11.22 -70.67
C PRO A 60 -36.69 -12.25 -69.53
N ARG A 61 -37.90 -12.69 -69.16
CA ARG A 61 -38.17 -13.80 -68.21
C ARG A 61 -38.06 -15.17 -68.90
N ARG A 62 -37.76 -16.22 -68.12
CA ARG A 62 -38.69 -17.33 -67.74
C ARG A 62 -37.91 -18.45 -67.01
N GLU A 63 -38.28 -18.80 -65.78
CA GLU A 63 -39.23 -19.87 -65.41
C GLU A 63 -38.77 -21.28 -65.87
N PHE A 64 -38.34 -22.17 -64.94
CA PHE A 64 -39.20 -23.28 -64.46
C PHE A 64 -38.59 -24.17 -63.33
N THR A 65 -39.47 -24.62 -62.41
CA THR A 65 -39.43 -25.80 -61.51
C THR A 65 -38.35 -26.03 -60.42
N GLN A 66 -38.88 -26.50 -59.27
CA GLN A 66 -38.21 -27.13 -58.14
C GLN A 66 -37.75 -28.58 -58.46
N GLY A 67 -36.91 -29.18 -57.60
CA GLY A 67 -36.44 -30.58 -57.75
C GLY A 67 -35.86 -31.16 -56.45
N ASP A 68 -36.72 -31.81 -55.67
CA ASP A 68 -36.55 -32.30 -54.29
C ASP A 68 -35.45 -33.34 -53.97
N ASN A 69 -34.89 -33.21 -52.75
CA ASN A 69 -34.62 -34.23 -51.72
C ASN A 69 -33.60 -35.41 -51.83
N ASN A 70 -32.96 -35.64 -50.66
CA ASN A 70 -32.60 -36.91 -49.98
C ASN A 70 -31.32 -37.74 -50.33
N GLY A 71 -30.78 -38.37 -49.27
CA GLY A 71 -29.71 -39.40 -49.27
C GLY A 71 -28.34 -38.86 -48.81
N ARG A 72 -27.91 -38.90 -47.54
CA ARG A 72 -27.67 -39.97 -46.53
C ARG A 72 -26.34 -40.74 -46.64
N ASP A 73 -25.70 -40.84 -45.47
CA ASP A 73 -24.91 -41.95 -44.89
C ASP A 73 -23.41 -42.21 -45.22
N ASN A 74 -22.61 -41.97 -44.16
CA ASN A 74 -21.58 -42.84 -43.57
C ASN A 74 -20.20 -43.12 -44.24
N ARG A 75 -19.13 -42.80 -43.46
CA ARG A 75 -17.83 -43.52 -43.34
C ARG A 75 -16.88 -43.37 -44.57
N GLN A 76 -15.55 -43.56 -44.48
CA GLN A 76 -14.68 -44.14 -43.43
C GLN A 76 -13.21 -43.61 -43.54
N ASN A 77 -12.43 -43.79 -42.47
CA ASN A 77 -10.95 -43.90 -42.39
C ASN A 77 -10.00 -43.21 -43.41
N GLY A 78 -9.03 -42.44 -42.88
CA GLY A 78 -7.74 -42.17 -43.55
C GLY A 78 -6.63 -41.92 -42.52
N ARG A 79 -5.59 -42.78 -42.48
CA ARG A 79 -4.35 -42.57 -41.71
C ARG A 79 -3.24 -42.08 -42.63
N HIS A 80 -2.38 -41.18 -42.15
CA HIS A 80 -1.03 -41.02 -42.69
C HIS A 80 -0.02 -40.69 -41.59
N ASP A 81 0.97 -41.57 -41.45
CA ASP A 81 2.27 -41.27 -40.85
C ASP A 81 3.22 -40.77 -41.96
N MET A 82 4.12 -39.82 -41.66
CA MET A 82 5.59 -40.04 -41.82
C MET A 82 6.46 -38.81 -41.46
N VAL A 83 7.45 -39.07 -40.60
CA VAL A 83 8.88 -38.70 -40.69
C VAL A 83 9.30 -37.22 -40.85
N GLN A 84 9.85 -36.69 -39.75
CA GLN A 84 11.09 -35.89 -39.60
C GLN A 84 11.69 -35.12 -40.79
N LYS A 85 12.14 -33.88 -40.50
CA LYS A 85 13.54 -33.48 -40.72
C LYS A 85 13.96 -32.25 -39.89
N ASP A 86 15.16 -32.29 -39.32
CA ASP A 86 15.85 -31.15 -38.72
C ASP A 86 16.37 -30.16 -39.78
N SER A 87 16.57 -28.89 -39.41
CA SER A 87 17.87 -28.20 -39.53
C SER A 87 17.84 -26.78 -38.95
N ARG A 88 18.92 -26.41 -38.24
CA ARG A 88 19.33 -25.01 -38.02
C ARG A 88 20.27 -24.57 -39.15
N PRO A 89 20.54 -23.26 -39.28
CA PRO A 89 21.93 -22.84 -39.48
C PRO A 89 22.39 -21.74 -38.51
N GLN A 90 23.70 -21.46 -38.51
CA GLN A 90 24.37 -20.49 -37.65
C GLN A 90 24.67 -19.16 -38.37
N ARG A 91 25.23 -18.20 -37.63
CA ARG A 91 25.87 -16.97 -38.14
C ARG A 91 27.07 -17.30 -39.03
N ASP A 92 27.44 -16.37 -39.92
CA ASP A 92 28.86 -16.06 -40.15
C ASP A 92 29.06 -14.57 -40.54
N ASN A 93 30.32 -14.10 -40.53
CA ASN A 93 30.76 -12.74 -40.86
C ASN A 93 31.43 -12.68 -42.25
N GLY A 94 31.29 -11.56 -42.96
CA GLY A 94 32.02 -11.31 -44.21
C GLY A 94 32.29 -9.82 -44.48
N ARG A 95 33.56 -9.45 -44.69
CA ARG A 95 34.00 -8.11 -45.14
C ARG A 95 34.66 -8.21 -46.52
N ARG A 96 34.30 -7.29 -47.43
CA ARG A 96 35.05 -6.70 -48.58
C ARG A 96 34.01 -5.98 -49.46
N SER A 97 34.03 -4.69 -49.78
CA SER A 97 35.07 -3.70 -50.20
C SER A 97 35.13 -3.52 -51.72
N ASP A 98 34.72 -2.31 -52.15
CA ASP A 98 34.97 -1.65 -53.45
C ASP A 98 34.22 -2.25 -54.69
N ASP A 99 33.97 -1.52 -55.79
CA ASP A 99 34.62 -0.29 -56.27
C ASP A 99 33.75 0.60 -57.22
N THR A 100 34.17 1.87 -57.40
CA THR A 100 33.95 2.83 -58.52
C THR A 100 32.61 3.55 -58.86
N ARG A 101 32.74 4.90 -59.02
CA ARG A 101 32.07 5.84 -59.98
C ARG A 101 30.58 6.18 -59.74
N ASP A 102 30.04 7.39 -59.96
CA ASP A 102 30.53 8.71 -60.46
C ASP A 102 29.39 9.79 -60.24
N GLN A 103 29.51 11.14 -60.35
CA GLN A 103 30.62 12.07 -60.70
C GLN A 103 30.43 13.53 -60.13
N GLN A 104 31.05 14.52 -60.81
CA GLN A 104 31.14 16.01 -60.68
C GLN A 104 29.82 16.81 -60.47
N THR A 105 29.79 18.08 -60.02
CA THR A 105 30.74 19.26 -60.08
C THR A 105 30.95 19.94 -58.70
N ARG A 106 32.14 20.48 -58.31
CA ARG A 106 32.80 21.79 -58.64
C ARG A 106 31.90 23.03 -58.40
N GLU A 107 32.32 24.14 -57.76
CA GLU A 107 33.66 24.83 -57.62
C GLU A 107 33.94 25.27 -56.14
N THR A 108 35.15 25.18 -55.56
CA THR A 108 36.32 26.13 -55.52
C THR A 108 35.98 27.60 -55.21
N ASN A 109 36.68 28.37 -54.35
CA ASN A 109 37.99 28.22 -53.64
C ASN A 109 37.94 29.02 -52.28
N GLN A 110 38.94 29.49 -51.50
CA GLN A 110 40.42 29.62 -51.58
C GLN A 110 41.10 29.66 -50.16
N ARG A 111 42.25 30.35 -49.97
CA ARG A 111 43.16 30.43 -48.78
C ARG A 111 44.18 31.60 -48.99
N PRO A 112 45.19 31.93 -48.12
CA PRO A 112 45.40 31.78 -46.65
C PRO A 112 46.14 32.99 -45.93
N ALA A 113 46.51 32.80 -44.64
CA ALA A 113 47.78 33.19 -43.97
C ALA A 113 48.07 34.61 -43.35
N GLN A 114 48.59 34.58 -42.09
CA GLN A 114 49.70 35.37 -41.45
C GLN A 114 49.73 36.94 -41.56
N ASN A 115 50.14 37.77 -40.58
CA ASN A 115 51.26 37.64 -39.61
C ASN A 115 51.32 38.78 -38.52
N GLN A 116 51.97 38.50 -37.37
CA GLN A 116 52.81 39.39 -36.51
C GLN A 116 52.37 40.71 -35.79
N ARG A 117 52.56 40.71 -34.44
CA ARG A 117 53.21 41.73 -33.54
C ARG A 117 52.48 43.10 -33.32
N THR A 118 52.78 43.96 -32.31
CA THR A 118 53.85 44.11 -31.28
C THR A 118 53.36 44.64 -29.91
N GLY A 119 53.95 44.17 -28.80
CA GLY A 119 54.38 44.97 -27.62
C GLY A 119 53.35 45.46 -26.56
N ASP A 120 53.76 45.81 -25.32
CA ASP A 120 55.01 45.53 -24.59
C ASP A 120 54.88 45.81 -23.06
N ARG A 121 55.45 44.94 -22.19
CA ARG A 121 55.83 45.18 -20.74
C ARG A 121 54.73 45.64 -19.73
N GLN A 122 54.88 45.59 -18.39
CA GLN A 122 55.96 45.16 -17.46
C GLN A 122 55.38 44.69 -16.09
N ALA A 123 56.18 44.28 -15.09
CA ALA A 123 56.55 42.87 -14.86
C ALA A 123 57.04 42.61 -13.40
N ASN A 124 56.43 41.65 -12.67
CA ASN A 124 56.89 41.05 -11.39
C ASN A 124 56.13 39.70 -11.22
N ARG A 125 56.68 38.52 -10.87
CA ARG A 125 57.75 38.08 -9.93
C ARG A 125 57.38 38.37 -8.47
N GLU A 126 57.43 37.43 -7.53
CA GLU A 126 58.20 36.17 -7.38
C GLU A 126 57.28 34.95 -7.11
N ARG A 127 57.58 33.71 -7.51
CA ARG A 127 58.52 32.69 -6.94
C ARG A 127 58.21 32.31 -5.47
N ASP A 128 58.33 31.05 -5.03
CA ASP A 128 58.92 29.83 -5.63
C ASP A 128 58.04 28.58 -5.44
N ALA A 129 58.44 27.46 -6.07
CA ALA A 129 57.83 26.14 -5.88
C ALA A 129 58.87 25.14 -5.36
N ASN A 130 58.42 24.11 -4.62
CA ASN A 130 58.94 22.76 -4.89
C ASN A 130 57.97 21.64 -4.48
N SER A 131 58.15 20.47 -5.08
CA SER A 131 57.41 19.23 -4.83
C SER A 131 58.27 18.20 -4.10
N GLN A 132 57.65 17.20 -3.47
CA GLN A 132 58.02 15.77 -3.58
C GLN A 132 57.06 14.84 -2.79
N GLU A 133 56.67 13.70 -3.39
CA GLU A 133 56.23 12.50 -2.63
C GLU A 133 57.45 11.88 -1.91
N PRO A 134 57.24 10.88 -1.04
CA PRO A 134 57.57 9.55 -1.56
C PRO A 134 56.54 8.45 -1.19
N ARG A 135 56.37 7.50 -2.13
CA ARG A 135 55.69 6.21 -1.89
C ARG A 135 56.72 5.13 -1.54
N ASN A 136 56.39 4.27 -0.57
CA ASN A 136 56.81 2.87 -0.41
C ASN A 136 56.27 2.37 0.95
N ARG A 137 56.03 1.08 1.20
CA ARG A 137 56.34 -0.14 0.43
C ARG A 137 55.32 -1.24 0.77
N GLU A 138 55.00 -2.12 -0.18
CA GLU A 138 54.52 -3.47 0.15
C GLU A 138 55.71 -4.40 0.40
N GLN A 139 55.55 -5.38 1.29
CA GLN A 139 56.14 -6.72 1.11
C GLN A 139 55.49 -7.75 2.03
N ALA A 140 55.21 -8.93 1.50
CA ALA A 140 54.65 -10.06 2.23
C ALA A 140 55.74 -11.06 2.66
N SER A 141 55.44 -11.90 3.66
CA SER A 141 56.16 -13.15 3.93
C SER A 141 55.19 -14.20 4.47
N GLN A 142 55.53 -15.48 4.31
CA GLN A 142 54.63 -16.61 4.53
C GLN A 142 55.13 -17.53 5.66
N ALA A 143 54.16 -18.15 6.34
CA ALA A 143 54.21 -19.47 6.99
C ALA A 143 55.32 -19.80 8.03
N ARG A 144 54.87 -20.28 9.20
CA ARG A 144 55.20 -21.64 9.68
C ARG A 144 54.31 -22.08 10.85
N GLU A 145 54.08 -23.38 10.93
CA GLU A 145 53.46 -24.07 12.08
C GLU A 145 54.49 -24.27 13.20
N THR A 146 54.06 -24.40 14.47
CA THR A 146 54.10 -25.67 15.24
C THR A 146 53.78 -25.49 16.74
N ASP A 147 52.74 -26.21 17.19
CA ASP A 147 52.73 -27.11 18.38
C ASP A 147 52.83 -26.54 19.82
N LYS A 148 52.50 -27.43 20.79
CA LYS A 148 52.47 -27.36 22.27
C LYS A 148 51.15 -26.80 22.86
N GLN A 149 50.25 -27.61 23.45
CA GLN A 149 50.31 -28.61 24.56
C GLN A 149 49.93 -28.02 25.93
N GLU A 150 49.12 -28.77 26.69
CA GLU A 150 48.90 -28.54 28.15
C GLU A 150 50.24 -28.63 28.92
N PRO A 151 50.26 -28.21 30.20
CA PRO A 151 50.17 -29.27 31.19
C PRO A 151 49.21 -28.99 32.35
N ARG A 152 48.51 -30.05 32.78
CA ARG A 152 47.94 -30.15 34.12
C ARG A 152 49.06 -30.33 35.13
N ASN A 153 48.84 -29.95 36.39
CA ASN A 153 49.54 -30.60 37.49
C ASN A 153 48.60 -30.88 38.67
N ARG A 154 48.87 -31.96 39.40
CA ARG A 154 48.17 -32.38 40.63
C ARG A 154 49.08 -32.16 41.82
N GLU A 155 48.50 -31.92 43.00
CA GLU A 155 48.99 -32.52 44.24
C GLU A 155 47.82 -33.10 45.04
N GLN A 156 48.11 -33.97 46.02
CA GLN A 156 47.12 -34.83 46.69
C GLN A 156 47.24 -34.80 48.22
N SER A 157 46.12 -34.65 48.91
CA SER A 157 45.82 -35.31 50.20
C SER A 157 44.34 -35.09 50.55
N GLY A 158 43.60 -36.03 51.14
CA GLY A 158 43.88 -37.45 51.43
C GLY A 158 43.09 -37.95 52.65
N ARG A 159 42.58 -39.20 52.59
CA ARG A 159 41.78 -39.92 53.63
C ARG A 159 40.34 -39.40 53.83
N ASP A 160 39.36 -40.18 54.29
CA ASP A 160 39.14 -41.65 54.34
C ASP A 160 37.65 -41.93 54.70
N ARG A 161 37.08 -43.08 54.26
CA ARG A 161 35.80 -43.70 54.74
C ARG A 161 34.49 -42.92 54.47
N GLU A 162 33.27 -43.50 54.47
CA GLU A 162 32.80 -44.91 54.43
C GLU A 162 31.39 -44.99 53.78
N ASN A 163 30.82 -46.20 53.62
CA ASN A 163 29.52 -46.45 52.96
C ASN A 163 28.30 -46.01 53.80
N GLY A 164 27.20 -45.62 53.13
CA GLY A 164 25.88 -45.52 53.77
C GLY A 164 24.74 -45.00 52.89
N ASN A 165 23.82 -45.89 52.50
CA ASN A 165 22.46 -45.58 52.00
C ASN A 165 21.48 -46.21 53.03
N PRO A 166 20.40 -45.53 53.47
CA PRO A 166 19.11 -45.72 52.78
C PRO A 166 18.14 -44.51 52.86
N GLU A 167 16.88 -44.78 52.49
CA GLU A 167 15.77 -43.85 52.24
C GLU A 167 15.02 -43.31 53.49
N ASN A 168 14.04 -42.43 53.19
CA ASN A 168 12.70 -42.33 53.82
C ASN A 168 12.52 -41.30 54.97
N ARG A 169 11.24 -40.98 55.24
CA ARG A 169 10.60 -40.06 56.22
C ARG A 169 10.32 -38.63 55.73
N GLN A 170 9.13 -38.06 55.92
CA GLN A 170 7.82 -38.68 56.26
C GLN A 170 6.66 -37.73 55.91
N ARG A 171 5.48 -38.29 55.64
CA ARG A 171 4.18 -37.60 55.82
C ARG A 171 3.55 -38.09 57.11
N GLU A 172 3.12 -37.19 57.98
CA GLU A 172 2.13 -37.42 59.04
C GLU A 172 1.43 -36.06 59.28
N SER A 173 0.19 -35.84 58.84
CA SER A 173 -1.10 -36.42 59.28
C SER A 173 -1.81 -35.55 60.32
N ARG A 174 -2.93 -34.95 59.91
CA ARG A 174 -4.13 -34.76 60.74
C ARG A 174 -5.34 -34.60 59.83
N GLN A 175 -6.50 -35.03 60.32
CA GLN A 175 -7.74 -35.21 59.56
C GLN A 175 -8.91 -34.91 60.50
N ARG A 176 -10.04 -34.45 59.93
CA ARG A 176 -11.39 -34.30 60.53
C ARG A 176 -11.73 -32.94 61.16
N ASP A 177 -13.04 -32.70 61.16
CA ASP A 177 -13.84 -31.70 61.90
C ASP A 177 -13.46 -30.22 61.62
N ALA A 178 -14.05 -29.47 60.67
CA ALA A 178 -15.38 -29.38 60.03
C ALA A 178 -16.38 -28.44 60.72
N SER A 179 -16.74 -27.32 60.04
CA SER A 179 -18.10 -26.71 59.93
C SER A 179 -18.04 -25.25 59.42
N VAL A 180 -19.20 -24.72 58.99
CA VAL A 180 -19.51 -23.28 58.74
C VAL A 180 -18.80 -22.59 57.55
N ASN A 181 -19.26 -22.88 56.32
CA ASN A 181 -20.04 -21.92 55.50
C ASN A 181 -20.31 -22.48 54.08
N GLU A 182 -21.53 -22.95 53.82
CA GLU A 182 -22.03 -23.31 52.48
C GLU A 182 -23.29 -22.49 52.14
N SER A 183 -23.09 -21.23 51.75
CA SER A 183 -24.14 -20.40 51.12
C SER A 183 -23.52 -19.18 50.44
N ASP A 184 -23.15 -19.30 49.16
CA ASP A 184 -23.08 -18.20 48.16
C ASP A 184 -22.53 -18.69 46.79
N ASP A 185 -21.59 -19.64 46.78
CA ASP A 185 -20.84 -20.02 45.56
C ASP A 185 -21.58 -20.98 44.59
N GLN A 186 -22.88 -20.80 44.41
CA GLN A 186 -23.68 -21.46 43.36
C GLN A 186 -24.04 -20.54 42.18
N ALA A 187 -23.87 -19.22 42.31
CA ALA A 187 -24.14 -18.26 41.22
C ALA A 187 -23.00 -18.16 40.17
N SER A 188 -21.85 -18.80 40.40
CA SER A 188 -20.58 -18.54 39.69
C SER A 188 -20.16 -19.62 38.67
N ARG A 189 -20.97 -20.68 38.48
CA ARG A 189 -20.54 -21.91 37.77
C ARG A 189 -21.42 -22.32 36.58
N ALA A 190 -22.34 -21.46 36.17
CA ALA A 190 -23.27 -21.69 35.06
C ALA A 190 -22.84 -21.01 33.74
N ASP A 191 -21.53 -20.96 33.45
CA ASP A 191 -21.01 -20.39 32.19
C ASP A 191 -19.68 -21.08 31.76
N ARG A 192 -19.76 -22.41 31.57
CA ARG A 192 -18.68 -23.22 30.99
C ARG A 192 -19.23 -24.11 29.88
N ASP A 193 -19.64 -23.50 28.78
CA ASP A 193 -20.00 -24.24 27.58
C ASP A 193 -18.79 -24.99 27.00
N GLY A 194 -19.06 -26.12 26.33
CA GLY A 194 -18.09 -27.12 25.88
C GLY A 194 -17.29 -26.74 24.64
N GLY A 195 -16.85 -25.49 24.53
CA GLY A 195 -16.05 -25.02 23.40
C GLY A 195 -14.74 -25.80 23.24
N GLN A 196 -14.41 -26.18 22.00
CA GLN A 196 -13.05 -26.62 21.66
C GLN A 196 -12.06 -25.46 21.93
N PRO A 197 -10.79 -25.73 22.27
CA PRO A 197 -9.81 -24.67 22.50
C PRO A 197 -9.76 -23.73 21.31
N GLY A 198 -10.01 -22.44 21.57
CA GLY A 198 -10.34 -21.44 20.54
C GLY A 198 -9.28 -21.33 19.46
N ASP A 199 -9.72 -21.34 18.20
CA ASP A 199 -8.86 -21.27 17.03
C ASP A 199 -8.31 -19.84 16.88
N ASN A 200 -7.18 -19.57 17.55
CA ASN A 200 -6.56 -18.24 17.68
C ASN A 200 -5.90 -17.73 16.36
N ARG A 201 -6.43 -18.13 15.20
CA ARG A 201 -6.05 -17.62 13.88
C ARG A 201 -6.87 -16.38 13.56
N LEU A 202 -6.18 -15.29 13.24
CA LEU A 202 -6.80 -14.01 12.89
C LEU A 202 -7.89 -14.16 11.83
N VAL A 203 -9.03 -13.50 12.02
CA VAL A 203 -10.11 -13.46 11.03
C VAL A 203 -9.89 -12.23 10.15
N ILE A 204 -9.61 -12.46 8.86
CA ILE A 204 -9.30 -11.40 7.91
C ILE A 204 -10.50 -11.20 6.99
N GLY A 205 -11.16 -10.05 7.13
CA GLY A 205 -12.23 -9.63 6.24
C GLY A 205 -11.69 -9.16 4.89
N ILE A 206 -12.36 -9.53 3.81
CA ILE A 206 -11.99 -9.15 2.45
C ILE A 206 -13.25 -8.62 1.76
N SER A 207 -13.37 -7.31 1.53
CA SER A 207 -14.50 -6.77 0.77
C SER A 207 -14.27 -6.99 -0.73
N MET A 208 -15.28 -7.53 -1.42
CA MET A 208 -15.18 -7.99 -2.81
C MET A 208 -14.92 -6.88 -3.84
N GLY A 209 -15.21 -5.62 -3.50
CA GLY A 209 -15.13 -4.50 -4.43
C GLY A 209 -16.21 -4.55 -5.51
N ASP A 210 -15.95 -3.91 -6.65
CA ASP A 210 -16.85 -3.97 -7.82
C ASP A 210 -16.77 -5.37 -8.46
N TYR A 211 -17.92 -6.08 -8.51
CA TYR A 211 -17.97 -7.47 -8.94
C TYR A 211 -17.88 -7.69 -10.44
N ASN A 212 -17.98 -6.64 -11.27
CA ASN A 212 -17.71 -6.73 -12.69
C ASN A 212 -16.24 -6.33 -13.00
N GLY A 213 -15.49 -5.84 -12.02
CA GLY A 213 -14.04 -5.69 -12.09
C GLY A 213 -13.27 -7.00 -11.82
N ILE A 214 -11.96 -6.88 -11.64
CA ILE A 214 -11.06 -8.00 -11.28
C ILE A 214 -11.12 -8.41 -9.81
N GLY A 215 -11.87 -7.70 -8.96
CA GLY A 215 -11.95 -7.96 -7.51
C GLY A 215 -12.21 -9.43 -7.17
N PRO A 216 -13.30 -10.05 -7.67
CA PRO A 216 -13.56 -11.47 -7.46
C PRO A 216 -12.46 -12.40 -8.01
N GLU A 217 -11.83 -12.03 -9.13
CA GLU A 217 -10.78 -12.84 -9.77
C GLU A 217 -9.51 -12.90 -8.90
N VAL A 218 -8.98 -11.75 -8.46
CA VAL A 218 -7.75 -11.72 -7.65
C VAL A 218 -7.96 -12.26 -6.24
N ILE A 219 -9.15 -12.13 -5.66
CA ILE A 219 -9.51 -12.73 -4.36
C ILE A 219 -9.46 -14.26 -4.45
N LEU A 220 -10.10 -14.84 -5.47
CA LEU A 220 -10.13 -16.29 -5.64
C LEU A 220 -8.73 -16.85 -5.94
N LYS A 221 -7.99 -16.20 -6.84
CA LYS A 221 -6.60 -16.57 -7.19
C LYS A 221 -5.66 -16.54 -5.98
N ALA A 222 -5.74 -15.50 -5.12
CA ALA A 222 -4.94 -15.42 -3.90
C ALA A 222 -5.29 -16.51 -2.87
N LEU A 223 -6.58 -16.85 -2.74
CA LEU A 223 -7.09 -17.72 -1.66
C LEU A 223 -7.19 -19.21 -2.01
N GLN A 224 -7.10 -19.60 -3.28
CA GLN A 224 -7.19 -21.00 -3.75
C GLN A 224 -6.11 -21.90 -3.10
N TYR A 225 -4.94 -21.33 -2.82
CA TYR A 225 -3.84 -22.04 -2.20
C TYR A 225 -3.96 -21.97 -0.67
N ASN A 226 -4.06 -23.14 -0.02
CA ASN A 226 -4.22 -23.29 1.43
C ASN A 226 -3.06 -22.73 2.30
N ARG A 227 -2.12 -21.95 1.73
CA ARG A 227 -1.06 -21.22 2.46
C ARG A 227 -1.64 -20.13 3.35
N LEU A 228 -2.58 -19.31 2.84
CA LEU A 228 -3.20 -18.24 3.63
C LEU A 228 -4.12 -18.79 4.73
N GLN A 229 -4.89 -19.85 4.45
CA GLN A 229 -5.74 -20.53 5.43
C GLN A 229 -4.96 -21.09 6.65
N LYS A 230 -3.65 -21.35 6.53
CA LYS A 230 -2.80 -21.74 7.67
C LYS A 230 -2.44 -20.57 8.60
N LEU A 231 -2.57 -19.34 8.12
CA LEU A 231 -2.13 -18.12 8.80
C LEU A 231 -3.31 -17.29 9.35
N CYS A 232 -4.48 -17.38 8.69
CA CYS A 232 -5.70 -16.68 9.03
C CYS A 232 -6.96 -17.50 8.69
N THR A 233 -8.12 -17.01 9.14
CA THR A 233 -9.45 -17.37 8.63
C THR A 233 -9.91 -16.29 7.65
N PRO A 234 -9.85 -16.50 6.31
CA PRO A 234 -10.33 -15.52 5.35
C PRO A 234 -11.86 -15.52 5.25
N VAL A 235 -12.45 -14.33 5.29
CA VAL A 235 -13.90 -14.11 5.13
C VAL A 235 -14.15 -13.06 4.05
N ILE A 236 -14.74 -13.48 2.94
CA ILE A 236 -15.11 -12.62 1.82
C ILE A 236 -16.48 -12.02 2.09
N TYR A 237 -16.56 -10.69 2.17
CA TYR A 237 -17.81 -9.94 2.15
C TYR A 237 -18.15 -9.66 0.68
N GLY A 238 -19.18 -10.35 0.16
CA GLY A 238 -19.42 -10.46 -1.28
C GLY A 238 -20.76 -11.12 -1.60
N SER A 239 -20.77 -12.01 -2.59
CA SER A 239 -21.87 -12.95 -2.86
C SER A 239 -21.31 -14.33 -3.18
N MET A 240 -21.89 -15.37 -2.59
CA MET A 240 -21.55 -16.77 -2.92
C MET A 240 -21.85 -17.11 -4.39
N ARG A 241 -22.91 -16.54 -4.98
CA ARG A 241 -23.27 -16.77 -6.39
C ARG A 241 -22.24 -16.14 -7.34
N ILE A 242 -21.77 -14.94 -7.03
CA ILE A 242 -20.72 -14.23 -7.78
C ILE A 242 -19.37 -14.96 -7.65
N MET A 243 -18.98 -15.34 -6.43
CA MET A 243 -17.74 -16.11 -6.21
C MET A 243 -17.77 -17.46 -6.95
N ASN A 244 -18.91 -18.16 -6.96
CA ASN A 244 -19.06 -19.39 -7.75
C ASN A 244 -19.14 -19.14 -9.26
N ARG A 245 -19.65 -17.99 -9.72
CA ARG A 245 -19.59 -17.60 -11.14
C ARG A 245 -18.14 -17.39 -11.59
N TYR A 246 -17.33 -16.68 -10.81
CA TYR A 246 -15.91 -16.49 -11.11
C TYR A 246 -15.09 -17.79 -10.96
N ARG A 247 -15.32 -18.62 -9.93
CA ARG A 247 -14.70 -19.97 -9.85
C ARG A 247 -14.89 -20.78 -11.13
N ASN A 248 -16.09 -20.73 -11.73
CA ASN A 248 -16.38 -21.43 -12.98
C ASN A 248 -15.72 -20.80 -14.22
N LEU A 249 -15.45 -19.49 -14.23
CA LEU A 249 -14.69 -18.80 -15.29
C LEU A 249 -13.18 -19.10 -15.20
N LEU A 250 -12.67 -19.31 -13.99
CA LEU A 250 -11.26 -19.54 -13.68
C LEU A 250 -10.88 -21.03 -13.56
N ASP A 251 -11.83 -21.92 -13.87
CA ASP A 251 -11.77 -23.39 -13.72
C ASP A 251 -11.47 -23.92 -12.29
N MET A 252 -11.67 -23.11 -11.26
CA MET A 252 -11.47 -23.43 -9.84
C MET A 252 -12.63 -24.25 -9.26
N LYS A 253 -12.98 -25.36 -9.92
CA LYS A 253 -14.15 -26.17 -9.56
C LYS A 253 -13.92 -27.00 -8.29
N ASP A 254 -12.74 -27.61 -8.13
CA ASP A 254 -12.46 -28.56 -7.03
C ASP A 254 -12.28 -27.88 -5.65
N TRP A 255 -11.94 -26.58 -5.62
CA TRP A 255 -11.78 -25.82 -4.39
C TRP A 255 -13.10 -25.23 -3.91
N ASN A 256 -13.63 -25.70 -2.78
CA ASN A 256 -14.92 -25.26 -2.25
C ASN A 256 -14.85 -24.07 -1.28
N LEU A 257 -15.86 -23.21 -1.35
CA LEU A 257 -16.08 -22.06 -0.49
C LEU A 257 -17.20 -22.34 0.51
N ASN A 258 -17.07 -21.87 1.74
CA ASN A 258 -18.08 -21.99 2.79
C ASN A 258 -19.05 -20.80 2.77
N GLY A 259 -20.36 -21.05 2.69
CA GLY A 259 -21.37 -20.00 2.82
C GLY A 259 -21.71 -19.76 4.29
N ALA A 260 -21.50 -18.54 4.80
CA ALA A 260 -21.80 -18.18 6.18
C ALA A 260 -22.83 -17.03 6.21
N PRO A 261 -23.93 -17.12 6.98
CA PRO A 261 -24.87 -16.00 7.12
C PRO A 261 -24.29 -14.83 7.94
N SER A 262 -23.29 -15.09 8.78
CA SER A 262 -22.66 -14.10 9.67
C SER A 262 -21.29 -14.59 10.18
N ILE A 263 -20.50 -13.70 10.79
CA ILE A 263 -19.16 -14.04 11.31
C ILE A 263 -19.21 -15.13 12.40
N SER A 264 -20.25 -15.19 13.25
CA SER A 264 -20.39 -16.24 14.26
C SER A 264 -20.67 -17.65 13.71
N GLN A 265 -20.78 -17.79 12.38
CA GLN A 265 -21.09 -19.05 11.68
C GLN A 265 -20.05 -19.41 10.61
N ILE A 266 -18.85 -18.80 10.68
CA ILE A 266 -17.74 -19.13 9.76
C ILE A 266 -17.07 -20.45 10.12
N SER A 267 -16.48 -21.11 9.12
CA SER A 267 -15.56 -22.23 9.31
C SER A 267 -14.13 -21.72 9.27
N HIS A 268 -13.41 -21.81 10.39
CA HIS A 268 -11.98 -21.52 10.44
C HIS A 268 -11.14 -22.46 9.54
N LYS A 269 -11.71 -23.55 9.00
CA LYS A 269 -11.01 -24.54 8.17
C LYS A 269 -11.25 -24.36 6.67
N MET A 270 -11.95 -23.30 6.26
CA MET A 270 -12.29 -23.01 4.85
C MET A 270 -12.21 -21.50 4.58
N THR A 271 -12.19 -21.11 3.30
CA THR A 271 -12.48 -19.73 2.90
C THR A 271 -13.99 -19.51 2.96
N ASN A 272 -14.40 -18.45 3.68
CA ASN A 272 -15.81 -18.14 3.92
C ASN A 272 -16.30 -17.04 2.98
N VAL A 273 -17.58 -17.06 2.64
CA VAL A 273 -18.28 -15.98 1.95
C VAL A 273 -19.53 -15.62 2.74
N ILE A 274 -19.62 -14.35 3.15
CA ILE A 274 -20.84 -13.73 3.66
C ILE A 274 -21.48 -12.99 2.49
N THR A 275 -22.75 -13.30 2.21
CA THR A 275 -23.52 -12.61 1.16
C THR A 275 -24.12 -11.33 1.72
N CYS A 276 -23.68 -10.16 1.23
CA CYS A 276 -23.95 -8.87 1.87
C CYS A 276 -25.24 -8.15 1.41
N TRP A 277 -25.91 -8.63 0.36
CA TRP A 277 -27.18 -8.06 -0.14
C TRP A 277 -28.05 -9.15 -0.82
N PRO A 278 -29.35 -8.90 -1.08
CA PRO A 278 -30.20 -9.79 -1.88
C PRO A 278 -29.74 -9.83 -3.34
N ASP A 279 -28.95 -10.85 -3.70
CA ASP A 279 -28.23 -10.88 -4.96
C ASP A 279 -28.93 -11.67 -6.08
N GLN A 280 -30.14 -12.20 -5.84
CA GLN A 280 -30.75 -13.27 -6.66
C GLN A 280 -31.05 -12.83 -8.10
N GLN A 281 -31.41 -11.56 -8.31
CA GLN A 281 -31.75 -11.01 -9.62
C GLN A 281 -30.55 -10.37 -10.34
N GLN A 282 -29.38 -10.28 -9.70
CA GLN A 282 -28.29 -9.46 -10.20
C GLN A 282 -27.56 -10.13 -11.38
N GLU A 283 -27.50 -9.45 -12.52
CA GLU A 283 -26.70 -9.90 -13.67
C GLU A 283 -25.19 -9.71 -13.39
N ILE A 284 -24.37 -10.62 -13.90
CA ILE A 284 -22.91 -10.63 -13.68
C ILE A 284 -22.25 -10.50 -15.06
N GLN A 285 -21.74 -9.31 -15.36
CA GLN A 285 -21.19 -8.91 -16.66
C GLN A 285 -19.73 -8.44 -16.47
N PRO A 286 -18.75 -9.36 -16.34
CA PRO A 286 -17.35 -8.99 -16.19
C PRO A 286 -16.89 -8.02 -17.30
N GLY A 287 -16.34 -6.90 -16.88
CA GLY A 287 -15.91 -5.80 -17.74
C GLY A 287 -16.94 -4.71 -18.03
N GLN A 288 -18.17 -4.79 -17.49
CA GLN A 288 -19.18 -3.73 -17.61
C GLN A 288 -19.35 -2.94 -16.31
N VAL A 289 -19.37 -1.61 -16.41
CA VAL A 289 -19.70 -0.73 -15.27
C VAL A 289 -21.22 -0.66 -15.15
N THR A 290 -21.79 -1.19 -14.06
CA THR A 290 -23.24 -1.13 -13.81
C THR A 290 -23.54 -0.58 -12.40
N PRO A 291 -24.58 0.24 -12.20
CA PRO A 291 -24.85 0.90 -10.91
C PRO A 291 -24.98 -0.07 -9.73
N GLU A 292 -25.51 -1.27 -9.98
CA GLU A 292 -25.73 -2.29 -8.97
C GLU A 292 -24.41 -2.93 -8.51
N ALA A 293 -23.36 -2.88 -9.33
CA ALA A 293 -22.00 -3.26 -8.93
C ALA A 293 -21.38 -2.24 -7.97
N GLY A 294 -21.73 -0.95 -8.10
CA GLY A 294 -21.40 0.08 -7.11
C GLY A 294 -22.15 -0.11 -5.79
N GLN A 295 -23.46 -0.33 -5.86
CA GLN A 295 -24.31 -0.59 -4.68
C GLN A 295 -23.86 -1.85 -3.93
N ALA A 296 -23.60 -2.95 -4.64
CA ALA A 296 -23.08 -4.18 -4.03
C ALA A 296 -21.69 -3.97 -3.40
N ALA A 297 -20.79 -3.24 -4.06
CA ALA A 297 -19.48 -2.92 -3.50
C ALA A 297 -19.58 -2.12 -2.19
N PHE A 298 -20.50 -1.16 -2.12
CA PHE A 298 -20.80 -0.43 -0.88
C PHE A 298 -21.39 -1.34 0.20
N ALA A 299 -22.37 -2.19 -0.12
CA ALA A 299 -22.95 -3.14 0.83
C ALA A 299 -21.91 -4.12 1.41
N CYS A 300 -20.96 -4.57 0.59
CA CYS A 300 -19.81 -5.38 1.05
C CYS A 300 -18.89 -4.58 2.00
N LEU A 301 -18.60 -3.33 1.66
CA LEU A 301 -17.72 -2.45 2.41
C LEU A 301 -18.32 -2.08 3.77
N GLN A 302 -19.58 -1.62 3.79
CA GLN A 302 -20.32 -1.27 5.00
C GLN A 302 -20.35 -2.46 5.96
N ARG A 303 -20.80 -3.63 5.48
CA ARG A 303 -20.90 -4.81 6.33
C ARG A 303 -19.56 -5.27 6.90
N ALA A 304 -18.49 -5.19 6.10
CA ALA A 304 -17.15 -5.52 6.56
C ALA A 304 -16.62 -4.50 7.59
N VAL A 305 -17.00 -3.22 7.48
CA VAL A 305 -16.63 -2.16 8.43
C VAL A 305 -17.43 -2.24 9.72
N ASP A 306 -18.70 -2.64 9.68
CA ASP A 306 -19.52 -2.90 10.87
C ASP A 306 -18.92 -4.04 11.70
N ASP A 307 -18.69 -5.21 11.07
CA ASP A 307 -18.11 -6.36 11.76
C ASP A 307 -16.62 -6.09 12.18
N LEU A 308 -15.90 -5.15 11.55
CA LEU A 308 -14.57 -4.66 11.99
C LEU A 308 -14.67 -3.71 13.20
N LYS A 309 -15.65 -2.81 13.23
CA LYS A 309 -15.91 -1.88 14.35
C LYS A 309 -16.35 -2.61 15.61
N GLU A 310 -17.07 -3.72 15.45
CA GLU A 310 -17.43 -4.65 16.53
C GLU A 310 -16.29 -5.62 16.93
N GLY A 311 -15.12 -5.56 16.29
CA GLY A 311 -13.97 -6.41 16.61
C GLY A 311 -14.13 -7.89 16.27
N LYS A 312 -15.11 -8.24 15.41
CA LYS A 312 -15.38 -9.62 14.96
C LYS A 312 -14.40 -10.08 13.88
N ILE A 313 -13.70 -9.15 13.23
CA ILE A 313 -12.56 -9.40 12.34
C ILE A 313 -11.37 -8.54 12.78
N ASP A 314 -10.16 -9.06 12.59
CA ASP A 314 -8.91 -8.42 13.05
C ASP A 314 -8.39 -7.36 12.06
N ALA A 315 -8.68 -7.53 10.78
CA ALA A 315 -8.27 -6.63 9.70
C ALA A 315 -9.20 -6.71 8.50
N LEU A 316 -9.21 -5.64 7.69
CA LEU A 316 -9.95 -5.53 6.44
C LEU A 316 -9.02 -5.32 5.24
N VAL A 317 -9.11 -6.20 4.25
CA VAL A 317 -8.53 -6.02 2.92
C VAL A 317 -9.63 -5.55 1.97
N THR A 318 -9.47 -4.39 1.32
CA THR A 318 -10.49 -3.88 0.40
C THR A 318 -10.09 -4.13 -1.06
N ALA A 319 -10.82 -4.95 -1.81
CA ALA A 319 -10.60 -5.07 -3.25
C ALA A 319 -11.06 -3.81 -4.02
N PRO A 320 -10.65 -3.61 -5.29
CA PRO A 320 -10.86 -2.35 -5.99
C PRO A 320 -12.34 -1.98 -6.21
N ILE A 321 -12.62 -0.67 -6.13
CA ILE A 321 -13.92 -0.07 -6.42
C ILE A 321 -13.79 0.99 -7.51
N ASN A 322 -14.85 1.21 -8.28
CA ASN A 322 -14.95 2.34 -9.18
C ASN A 322 -15.54 3.53 -8.44
N LYS A 323 -14.72 4.57 -8.24
CA LYS A 323 -15.05 5.78 -7.46
C LYS A 323 -16.28 6.53 -7.98
N TYR A 324 -16.62 6.42 -9.26
CA TYR A 324 -17.83 7.04 -9.83
C TYR A 324 -19.07 6.16 -9.64
N ASN A 325 -18.91 4.84 -9.85
CA ASN A 325 -20.00 3.87 -9.81
C ASN A 325 -20.55 3.63 -8.40
N ILE A 326 -19.70 3.73 -7.38
CA ILE A 326 -20.08 3.52 -5.97
C ILE A 326 -20.85 4.71 -5.34
N GLN A 327 -20.92 5.88 -6.02
CA GLN A 327 -21.63 7.04 -5.46
C GLN A 327 -23.14 6.78 -5.43
N SER A 328 -23.77 7.06 -4.29
CA SER A 328 -25.21 6.89 -4.08
C SER A 328 -25.75 8.00 -3.17
N GLU A 329 -27.03 7.91 -2.76
CA GLU A 329 -27.53 8.79 -1.71
C GLU A 329 -26.89 8.52 -0.34
N GLU A 330 -26.40 7.29 -0.14
CA GLU A 330 -25.83 6.75 1.11
C GLU A 330 -24.30 6.80 1.14
N PHE A 331 -23.64 6.73 -0.02
CA PHE A 331 -22.18 6.78 -0.15
C PHE A 331 -21.75 7.98 -1.01
N LYS A 332 -21.13 8.99 -0.37
CA LYS A 332 -20.74 10.27 -1.00
C LYS A 332 -19.24 10.58 -0.81
N PHE A 333 -18.40 9.54 -0.85
CA PHE A 333 -16.99 9.60 -0.46
C PHE A 333 -16.04 9.50 -1.66
N PRO A 334 -14.89 10.22 -1.66
CA PRO A 334 -13.84 10.11 -2.69
C PRO A 334 -13.17 8.72 -2.83
N GLY A 335 -13.42 7.81 -1.89
CA GLY A 335 -12.88 6.45 -1.88
C GLY A 335 -12.99 5.76 -0.52
N HIS A 336 -12.35 4.58 -0.43
CA HIS A 336 -12.28 3.78 0.79
C HIS A 336 -11.71 4.54 1.99
N THR A 337 -10.61 5.27 1.79
CA THR A 337 -9.86 5.91 2.88
C THR A 337 -10.68 6.98 3.58
N GLU A 338 -11.41 7.79 2.81
CA GLU A 338 -12.25 8.88 3.30
C GLU A 338 -13.49 8.35 4.03
N TYR A 339 -14.15 7.32 3.48
CA TYR A 339 -15.25 6.62 4.14
C TYR A 339 -14.83 5.95 5.46
N LEU A 340 -13.70 5.24 5.46
CA LEU A 340 -13.16 4.60 6.66
C LEU A 340 -12.80 5.64 7.73
N ALA A 341 -12.21 6.76 7.34
CA ALA A 341 -11.87 7.85 8.26
C ALA A 341 -13.10 8.37 9.01
N GLU A 342 -14.21 8.62 8.31
CA GLU A 342 -15.48 9.01 8.95
C GLU A 342 -16.04 7.89 9.84
N GLN A 343 -16.09 6.64 9.34
CA GLN A 343 -16.66 5.51 10.08
C GLN A 343 -15.94 5.16 11.38
N PHE A 344 -14.66 5.52 11.52
CA PHE A 344 -13.86 5.36 12.74
C PHE A 344 -13.62 6.68 13.51
N GLY A 345 -14.20 7.81 13.08
CA GLY A 345 -14.01 9.11 13.73
C GLY A 345 -12.58 9.67 13.64
N VAL A 346 -11.81 9.24 12.64
CA VAL A 346 -10.39 9.59 12.46
C VAL A 346 -10.28 10.85 11.61
N ALA A 347 -10.00 11.99 12.26
CA ALA A 347 -9.82 13.27 11.57
C ALA A 347 -8.66 13.28 10.56
N ASP A 348 -7.60 12.51 10.82
CA ASP A 348 -6.39 12.50 9.99
C ASP A 348 -5.76 11.11 9.89
N ASN A 349 -5.60 10.64 8.64
CA ASN A 349 -4.89 9.41 8.30
C ASN A 349 -3.65 9.71 7.44
N LEU A 350 -2.82 8.69 7.22
CA LEU A 350 -1.70 8.72 6.29
C LEU A 350 -1.88 7.60 5.26
N MET A 351 -2.02 8.00 3.98
CA MET A 351 -1.80 7.09 2.85
C MET A 351 -0.35 6.63 2.90
N PHE A 352 -0.14 5.34 3.15
CA PHE A 352 1.18 4.75 3.33
C PHE A 352 1.32 3.57 2.37
N MET A 353 2.05 3.79 1.28
CA MET A 353 2.35 2.76 0.30
C MET A 353 3.47 1.87 0.84
N VAL A 354 3.26 0.56 0.94
CA VAL A 354 4.21 -0.35 1.59
C VAL A 354 4.50 -1.58 0.73
N SER A 355 5.74 -2.04 0.82
CA SER A 355 6.31 -3.25 0.20
C SER A 355 7.47 -3.73 1.08
N GLU A 356 8.08 -4.88 0.78
CA GLU A 356 9.29 -5.34 1.49
C GLU A 356 10.46 -4.35 1.34
N GLN A 357 10.64 -3.80 0.13
CA GLN A 357 11.82 -3.00 -0.23
C GLN A 357 11.69 -1.50 0.11
N LEU A 358 10.45 -1.00 0.26
CA LEU A 358 10.17 0.43 0.31
C LEU A 358 8.82 0.73 0.97
N ARG A 359 8.79 1.75 1.86
CA ARG A 359 7.58 2.35 2.41
C ARG A 359 7.55 3.86 2.12
N VAL A 360 6.47 4.37 1.55
CA VAL A 360 6.32 5.79 1.17
C VAL A 360 5.00 6.35 1.67
N GLY A 361 5.05 7.35 2.55
CA GLY A 361 3.91 8.19 2.90
C GLY A 361 3.93 9.51 2.14
N VAL A 362 2.78 10.20 2.07
CA VAL A 362 2.65 11.50 1.41
C VAL A 362 2.07 12.58 2.33
N VAL A 363 2.64 13.79 2.30
CA VAL A 363 2.08 14.97 3.01
C VAL A 363 0.77 15.43 2.38
N THR A 364 0.70 15.38 1.04
CA THR A 364 -0.51 15.70 0.27
C THR A 364 -0.89 14.54 -0.67
N GLY A 365 -2.15 14.08 -0.55
CA GLY A 365 -2.71 12.99 -1.35
C GLY A 365 -3.31 13.48 -2.67
N HIS A 366 -4.58 13.14 -2.93
CA HIS A 366 -5.33 13.49 -4.14
C HIS A 366 -5.64 15.00 -4.27
N VAL A 367 -4.63 15.87 -4.42
CA VAL A 367 -4.79 17.32 -4.63
C VAL A 367 -4.26 17.76 -6.00
N PRO A 368 -4.85 18.77 -6.67
CA PRO A 368 -4.28 19.34 -7.89
C PRO A 368 -2.89 19.92 -7.64
N LEU A 369 -1.93 19.68 -8.55
CA LEU A 369 -0.52 20.05 -8.37
C LEU A 369 -0.32 21.53 -7.99
N GLY A 370 -1.06 22.46 -8.63
CA GLY A 370 -1.02 23.89 -8.32
C GLY A 370 -1.50 24.28 -6.91
N ARG A 371 -2.08 23.34 -6.14
CA ARG A 371 -2.46 23.51 -4.72
C ARG A 371 -1.50 22.83 -3.75
N VAL A 372 -0.50 22.06 -4.22
CA VAL A 372 0.44 21.32 -3.34
C VAL A 372 1.20 22.27 -2.41
N ARG A 373 1.88 23.29 -2.94
CA ARG A 373 2.64 24.29 -2.14
C ARG A 373 1.82 24.88 -0.98
N GLN A 374 0.57 25.23 -1.24
CA GLN A 374 -0.35 25.81 -0.26
C GLN A 374 -0.72 24.84 0.88
N ASN A 375 -0.52 23.53 0.65
CA ASN A 375 -0.91 22.46 1.57
C ASN A 375 0.29 21.79 2.28
N VAL A 376 1.52 22.13 1.92
CA VAL A 376 2.76 21.66 2.58
C VAL A 376 3.12 22.65 3.69
N THR A 377 2.37 22.60 4.80
CA THR A 377 2.63 23.42 6.00
C THR A 377 3.41 22.63 7.05
N ARG A 378 4.08 23.34 7.97
CA ARG A 378 4.86 22.75 9.07
C ARG A 378 4.01 21.82 9.94
N GLU A 379 2.77 22.20 10.19
CA GLU A 379 1.79 21.47 11.00
C GLU A 379 1.43 20.16 10.33
N ARG A 380 1.11 20.19 9.01
CA ARG A 380 0.74 18.98 8.27
C ARG A 380 1.92 18.03 8.07
N ILE A 381 3.13 18.54 7.82
CA ILE A 381 4.34 17.70 7.75
C ILE A 381 4.58 17.02 9.11
N LEU A 382 4.54 17.78 10.21
CA LEU A 382 4.69 17.24 11.57
C LEU A 382 3.63 16.18 11.89
N GLN A 383 2.38 16.44 11.52
CA GLN A 383 1.26 15.51 11.72
C GLN A 383 1.46 14.20 10.95
N LYS A 384 1.81 14.25 9.66
CA LYS A 384 2.07 13.04 8.87
C LYS A 384 3.35 12.32 9.33
N LEU A 385 4.37 13.03 9.80
CA LEU A 385 5.54 12.42 10.45
C LEU A 385 5.16 11.71 11.76
N ASN A 386 4.30 12.30 12.60
CA ASN A 386 3.84 11.65 13.82
C ASN A 386 3.05 10.36 13.53
N LEU A 387 2.14 10.39 12.56
CA LEU A 387 1.41 9.21 12.10
C LEU A 387 2.36 8.13 11.54
N MET A 388 3.38 8.52 10.77
CA MET A 388 4.39 7.61 10.23
C MET A 388 5.27 6.99 11.34
N MET A 389 5.73 7.80 12.30
CA MET A 389 6.54 7.32 13.44
C MET A 389 5.74 6.41 14.38
N GLN A 390 4.46 6.69 14.60
CA GLN A 390 3.57 5.78 15.36
C GLN A 390 3.37 4.48 14.59
N SER A 391 3.02 4.56 13.30
CA SER A 391 2.77 3.39 12.46
C SER A 391 3.99 2.48 12.35
N LEU A 392 5.19 3.03 12.12
CA LEU A 392 6.40 2.22 12.05
C LEU A 392 6.70 1.45 13.34
N LYS A 393 6.31 1.96 14.51
CA LYS A 393 6.40 1.25 15.80
C LYS A 393 5.28 0.21 15.97
N GLN A 394 4.04 0.66 15.85
CA GLN A 394 2.84 -0.09 16.23
C GLN A 394 2.37 -1.11 15.17
N ASP A 395 2.59 -0.80 13.89
CA ASP A 395 2.16 -1.61 12.75
C ASP A 395 3.31 -2.46 12.18
N PHE A 396 4.56 -1.98 12.29
CA PHE A 396 5.74 -2.60 11.65
C PHE A 396 6.89 -2.98 12.62
N GLY A 397 6.72 -2.81 13.94
CA GLY A 397 7.66 -3.31 14.96
C GLY A 397 8.96 -2.53 15.12
N ILE A 398 9.11 -1.37 14.47
CA ILE A 398 10.37 -0.62 14.41
C ILE A 398 10.44 0.38 15.57
N GLU A 399 11.06 -0.01 16.69
CA GLU A 399 11.16 0.79 17.93
C GLU A 399 11.64 2.24 17.72
N LYS A 400 12.58 2.44 16.79
CA LYS A 400 13.30 3.70 16.53
C LYS A 400 13.25 4.06 15.04
N PRO A 401 12.08 4.46 14.51
CA PRO A 401 11.89 4.66 13.07
C PRO A 401 12.82 5.72 12.49
N LYS A 402 13.55 5.34 11.45
CA LYS A 402 14.48 6.18 10.71
C LYS A 402 13.84 6.63 9.40
N ILE A 403 13.38 7.87 9.34
CA ILE A 403 12.56 8.40 8.24
C ILE A 403 13.38 9.36 7.37
N ALA A 404 13.30 9.18 6.05
CA ALA A 404 13.74 10.19 5.10
C ALA A 404 12.58 11.12 4.71
N VAL A 405 12.86 12.41 4.54
CA VAL A 405 11.90 13.43 4.09
C VAL A 405 12.43 14.06 2.82
N LEU A 406 11.58 14.17 1.80
CA LEU A 406 11.94 14.79 0.52
C LEU A 406 11.75 16.31 0.58
N GLY A 407 12.45 17.04 -0.30
CA GLY A 407 12.09 18.42 -0.60
C GLY A 407 10.73 18.49 -1.33
N LEU A 408 10.10 19.66 -1.28
CA LEU A 408 8.98 20.00 -2.17
C LEU A 408 9.51 20.39 -3.56
N ASN A 409 10.56 21.21 -3.58
CA ASN A 409 11.13 21.78 -4.78
C ASN A 409 12.21 20.87 -5.39
N PRO A 410 12.48 20.99 -6.71
CA PRO A 410 13.65 20.36 -7.33
C PRO A 410 14.94 20.72 -6.58
N HIS A 411 15.90 19.79 -6.53
CA HIS A 411 17.15 19.95 -5.78
C HIS A 411 16.96 20.32 -4.29
N ALA A 412 15.79 20.05 -3.70
CA ALA A 412 15.41 20.51 -2.36
C ALA A 412 15.60 22.03 -2.17
N GLY A 413 15.20 22.80 -3.19
CA GLY A 413 15.22 24.26 -3.19
C GLY A 413 16.57 24.91 -3.56
N GLU A 414 17.66 24.14 -3.65
CA GLU A 414 19.01 24.62 -4.02
C GLU A 414 19.41 25.90 -3.24
N GLU A 415 19.40 25.79 -1.91
CA GLU A 415 19.59 26.89 -0.95
C GLU A 415 18.78 28.17 -1.26
N GLY A 416 17.55 28.01 -1.73
CA GLY A 416 16.57 29.09 -1.98
C GLY A 416 16.43 29.47 -3.45
N LEU A 417 17.38 29.07 -4.31
CA LEU A 417 17.36 29.41 -5.74
C LEU A 417 16.16 28.85 -6.49
N LEU A 418 15.63 27.69 -6.06
CA LEU A 418 14.51 26.98 -6.68
C LEU A 418 13.25 26.94 -5.80
N GLY A 419 13.22 27.72 -4.71
CA GLY A 419 12.12 27.79 -3.75
C GLY A 419 12.60 27.81 -2.31
N ASN A 420 11.79 28.39 -1.43
CA ASN A 420 12.16 28.67 -0.04
C ASN A 420 11.48 27.74 0.97
N GLU A 421 10.51 26.92 0.56
CA GLU A 421 9.75 26.04 1.46
C GLU A 421 10.65 25.09 2.26
N GLU A 422 11.78 24.66 1.68
CA GLU A 422 12.80 23.93 2.42
C GLU A 422 13.48 24.73 3.52
N GLN A 423 13.71 26.03 3.36
CA GLN A 423 14.30 26.90 4.39
C GLN A 423 13.27 27.37 5.42
N ASP A 424 12.09 27.77 4.97
CA ASP A 424 11.06 28.41 5.78
C ASP A 424 10.26 27.39 6.60
N ILE A 425 10.08 26.17 6.08
CA ILE A 425 9.14 25.17 6.61
C ILE A 425 9.86 23.85 6.97
N ILE A 426 10.56 23.24 6.02
CA ILE A 426 11.02 21.84 6.17
C ILE A 426 12.29 21.73 7.03
N LYS A 427 13.42 22.36 6.66
CA LYS A 427 14.68 22.34 7.42
C LYS A 427 14.48 22.72 8.90
N PRO A 428 13.71 23.77 9.27
CA PRO A 428 13.44 24.09 10.68
C PRO A 428 12.73 22.96 11.42
N LEU A 429 11.68 22.38 10.83
CA LEU A 429 10.93 21.28 11.44
C LEU A 429 11.79 20.03 11.65
N LEU A 430 12.64 19.69 10.68
CA LEU A 430 13.54 18.53 10.81
C LEU A 430 14.64 18.77 11.85
N ASN A 431 15.15 20.00 11.98
CA ASN A 431 16.04 20.38 13.08
C ASN A 431 15.35 20.23 14.44
N ASP A 432 14.11 20.71 14.59
CA ASP A 432 13.34 20.57 15.84
C ASP A 432 13.06 19.11 16.24
N LEU A 433 12.77 18.26 15.25
CA LEU A 433 12.55 16.82 15.46
C LEU A 433 13.85 16.09 15.84
N ARG A 434 14.97 16.42 15.16
CA ARG A 434 16.30 15.88 15.52
C ARG A 434 16.73 16.33 16.92
N ASN A 435 16.45 17.57 17.31
CA ASN A 435 16.72 18.08 18.66
C ASN A 435 15.86 17.38 19.73
N LYS A 436 14.71 16.81 19.35
CA LYS A 436 13.87 15.91 20.18
C LYS A 436 14.25 14.42 20.04
N GLY A 437 15.44 14.12 19.52
CA GLY A 437 15.98 12.77 19.36
C GLY A 437 15.31 11.91 18.29
N GLN A 438 14.43 12.47 17.46
CA GLN A 438 13.76 11.69 16.40
C GLN A 438 14.70 11.50 15.20
N LEU A 439 14.72 10.30 14.64
CA LEU A 439 15.60 9.90 13.55
C LEU A 439 15.02 10.28 12.18
N VAL A 440 14.71 11.58 12.00
CA VAL A 440 14.14 12.13 10.76
C VAL A 440 15.21 12.96 10.02
N PHE A 441 15.40 12.68 8.73
CA PHE A 441 16.52 13.22 7.92
C PHE A 441 16.02 13.81 6.60
N GLY A 442 16.67 14.88 6.13
CA GLY A 442 16.34 15.59 4.89
C GLY A 442 16.42 17.11 5.05
N PRO A 443 15.76 17.90 4.18
CA PRO A 443 15.06 17.45 2.98
C PRO A 443 16.05 16.87 1.94
N TYR A 444 15.64 15.81 1.25
CA TYR A 444 16.42 15.21 0.17
C TYR A 444 15.87 15.56 -1.22
N PRO A 445 16.72 15.81 -2.24
CA PRO A 445 16.28 15.96 -3.63
C PRO A 445 15.75 14.61 -4.14
N ALA A 446 14.48 14.58 -4.56
CA ALA A 446 13.77 13.33 -4.81
C ALA A 446 14.41 12.46 -5.92
N ASP A 447 14.82 13.09 -7.02
CA ASP A 447 15.49 12.46 -8.16
C ASP A 447 16.81 11.78 -7.75
N GLY A 448 17.70 12.51 -7.07
CA GLY A 448 18.95 11.96 -6.56
C GLY A 448 18.75 10.92 -5.47
N PHE A 449 17.73 11.10 -4.62
CA PHE A 449 17.42 10.17 -3.53
C PHE A 449 16.95 8.80 -4.04
N PHE A 450 16.03 8.77 -5.00
CA PHE A 450 15.58 7.51 -5.62
C PHE A 450 16.61 6.95 -6.60
N GLY A 451 17.24 7.78 -7.43
CA GLY A 451 18.27 7.38 -8.40
C GLY A 451 19.51 6.73 -7.76
N THR A 452 19.96 7.23 -6.59
CA THR A 452 21.05 6.60 -5.81
C THR A 452 20.58 5.44 -4.92
N ARG A 453 19.31 5.05 -4.98
CA ARG A 453 18.66 4.07 -4.09
C ARG A 453 18.84 4.38 -2.60
N SER A 454 18.94 5.65 -2.24
CA SER A 454 19.19 6.06 -0.85
C SER A 454 18.00 5.78 0.09
N TYR A 455 16.81 5.49 -0.45
CA TYR A 455 15.65 5.00 0.31
C TYR A 455 15.96 3.73 1.11
N GLY A 456 16.77 2.79 0.60
CA GLY A 456 17.15 1.55 1.28
C GLY A 456 18.03 1.73 2.53
N LYS A 457 18.24 2.97 2.97
CA LYS A 457 18.94 3.34 4.22
C LYS A 457 17.96 3.81 5.31
N PHE A 458 16.65 3.72 5.07
CA PHE A 458 15.57 4.26 5.90
C PHE A 458 14.40 3.28 5.96
N ASP A 459 13.62 3.33 7.05
CA ASP A 459 12.47 2.45 7.26
C ASP A 459 11.24 2.91 6.47
N ALA A 460 11.17 4.22 6.20
CA ALA A 460 10.17 4.87 5.36
C ALA A 460 10.67 6.21 4.77
N VAL A 461 9.95 6.66 3.74
CA VAL A 461 10.13 7.95 3.07
C VAL A 461 8.83 8.76 3.18
N LEU A 462 8.93 10.05 3.52
CA LEU A 462 7.83 11.01 3.42
C LEU A 462 8.04 11.93 2.22
N ALA A 463 7.23 11.74 1.18
CA ALA A 463 7.15 12.62 0.02
C ALA A 463 6.17 13.77 0.27
N MET A 464 6.38 14.91 -0.38
CA MET A 464 5.54 16.10 -0.19
C MET A 464 4.19 16.00 -0.93
N TYR A 465 4.15 15.25 -2.04
CA TYR A 465 2.93 15.03 -2.83
C TYR A 465 2.87 13.64 -3.47
N HIS A 466 1.66 13.24 -3.84
CA HIS A 466 1.29 11.96 -4.48
C HIS A 466 2.35 11.44 -5.47
N ASP A 467 2.51 12.10 -6.63
CA ASP A 467 3.35 11.58 -7.72
C ASP A 467 4.85 11.51 -7.36
N GLN A 468 5.34 12.40 -6.48
CA GLN A 468 6.73 12.37 -6.01
C GLN A 468 7.05 11.07 -5.24
N GLY A 469 6.08 10.54 -4.50
CA GLY A 469 6.23 9.29 -3.77
C GLY A 469 5.81 8.06 -4.59
N LEU A 470 4.72 8.17 -5.35
CA LEU A 470 4.08 7.02 -5.98
C LEU A 470 4.70 6.63 -7.32
N ILE A 471 5.22 7.55 -8.14
CA ILE A 471 5.98 7.18 -9.35
C ILE A 471 7.16 6.27 -9.01
N PRO A 472 8.08 6.62 -8.09
CA PRO A 472 9.18 5.73 -7.73
C PRO A 472 8.70 4.46 -7.00
N PHE A 473 7.69 4.54 -6.12
CA PHE A 473 7.12 3.35 -5.48
C PHE A 473 6.61 2.32 -6.50
N LYS A 474 5.76 2.75 -7.45
CA LYS A 474 5.28 1.93 -8.57
C LYS A 474 6.42 1.37 -9.41
N SER A 475 7.49 2.15 -9.61
CA SER A 475 8.65 1.75 -10.41
C SER A 475 9.58 0.75 -9.71
N ILE A 476 9.44 0.57 -8.40
CA ILE A 476 10.28 -0.31 -7.56
C ILE A 476 9.51 -1.56 -7.10
N ALA A 477 8.22 -1.43 -6.80
CA ALA A 477 7.39 -2.45 -6.17
C ALA A 477 6.05 -2.68 -6.90
N PHE A 478 6.05 -2.64 -8.24
CA PHE A 478 4.83 -2.57 -9.07
C PHE A 478 3.74 -3.61 -8.72
N GLU A 479 4.12 -4.88 -8.59
CA GLU A 479 3.21 -6.02 -8.43
C GLU A 479 3.00 -6.40 -6.94
N GLU A 480 3.94 -6.00 -6.08
CA GLU A 480 3.95 -6.32 -4.65
C GLU A 480 3.39 -5.18 -3.76
N GLY A 481 3.15 -4.01 -4.35
CA GLY A 481 2.73 -2.81 -3.63
C GLY A 481 1.37 -2.96 -2.94
N VAL A 482 1.30 -2.48 -1.70
CA VAL A 482 0.08 -2.46 -0.86
C VAL A 482 -0.20 -1.03 -0.42
N ASN A 483 -1.45 -0.61 -0.52
CA ASN A 483 -1.93 0.65 0.06
C ASN A 483 -2.40 0.37 1.50
N PHE A 484 -1.61 0.82 2.47
CA PHE A 484 -1.93 0.76 3.90
C PHE A 484 -2.41 2.13 4.39
N THR A 485 -3.36 2.14 5.32
CA THR A 485 -3.97 3.38 5.85
C THR A 485 -3.56 3.58 7.31
N ALA A 486 -2.41 4.23 7.51
CA ALA A 486 -1.85 4.52 8.82
C ALA A 486 -2.66 5.59 9.58
N GLY A 487 -2.66 5.51 10.91
CA GLY A 487 -3.48 6.35 11.79
C GLY A 487 -4.88 5.79 12.12
N MET A 488 -5.31 4.72 11.45
CA MET A 488 -6.59 4.06 11.74
C MET A 488 -6.48 3.13 12.96
N PRO A 489 -7.49 3.10 13.87
CA PRO A 489 -7.49 2.20 15.03
C PRO A 489 -7.65 0.73 14.64
N ALA A 490 -8.36 0.44 13.54
CA ALA A 490 -8.44 -0.87 12.92
C ALA A 490 -7.41 -1.02 11.77
N VAL A 491 -7.04 -2.25 11.45
CA VAL A 491 -6.10 -2.55 10.34
C VAL A 491 -6.85 -2.57 9.01
N ARG A 492 -6.40 -1.75 8.04
CA ARG A 492 -6.88 -1.82 6.66
C ARG A 492 -5.75 -1.78 5.64
N THR A 493 -5.79 -2.73 4.71
CA THR A 493 -4.93 -2.80 3.52
C THR A 493 -5.76 -2.82 2.23
N SER A 494 -5.09 -2.68 1.10
CA SER A 494 -5.68 -2.77 -0.24
C SER A 494 -4.57 -3.14 -1.23
N PRO A 495 -4.86 -3.92 -2.28
CA PRO A 495 -3.99 -3.94 -3.43
C PRO A 495 -3.87 -2.54 -4.04
N ASP A 496 -2.82 -2.35 -4.84
CA ASP A 496 -2.43 -1.07 -5.43
C ASP A 496 -2.81 -0.98 -6.93
N HIS A 497 -3.88 -1.68 -7.34
CA HIS A 497 -4.42 -1.69 -8.69
C HIS A 497 -5.91 -1.27 -8.74
N GLY A 498 -6.38 -0.85 -9.93
CA GLY A 498 -7.77 -0.49 -10.18
C GLY A 498 -8.71 -1.70 -10.39
N THR A 499 -9.94 -1.42 -10.83
CA THR A 499 -10.96 -2.44 -11.16
C THR A 499 -10.68 -3.20 -12.45
N ALA A 500 -9.84 -2.67 -13.35
CA ALA A 500 -9.34 -3.33 -14.57
C ALA A 500 -10.42 -4.08 -15.38
N TYR A 501 -11.54 -3.41 -15.65
CA TYR A 501 -12.69 -3.96 -16.37
C TYR A 501 -12.32 -4.57 -17.74
N ASP A 502 -11.30 -4.02 -18.39
CA ASP A 502 -10.76 -4.49 -19.68
C ASP A 502 -10.21 -5.92 -19.63
N ILE A 503 -9.83 -6.44 -18.46
CA ILE A 503 -9.35 -7.82 -18.25
C ILE A 503 -10.22 -8.67 -17.31
N ALA A 504 -11.27 -8.10 -16.72
CA ALA A 504 -12.12 -8.76 -15.73
C ALA A 504 -12.79 -10.03 -16.26
N GLY A 505 -12.64 -11.14 -15.52
CA GLY A 505 -13.23 -12.44 -15.87
C GLY A 505 -12.53 -13.15 -17.04
N LYS A 506 -11.39 -12.64 -17.52
CA LYS A 506 -10.59 -13.24 -18.60
C LYS A 506 -9.46 -14.15 -18.09
N ASN A 507 -9.34 -14.33 -16.77
CA ASN A 507 -8.23 -15.04 -16.10
C ASN A 507 -6.85 -14.35 -16.27
N LEU A 508 -6.83 -13.06 -16.62
CA LEU A 508 -5.61 -12.29 -16.91
C LEU A 508 -5.13 -11.38 -15.76
N ALA A 509 -5.89 -11.24 -14.68
CA ALA A 509 -5.49 -10.40 -13.55
C ALA A 509 -4.47 -11.10 -12.64
N ASP A 510 -3.44 -10.38 -12.21
CA ASP A 510 -2.43 -10.90 -11.28
C ASP A 510 -2.89 -10.77 -9.83
N GLU A 511 -2.77 -11.83 -9.03
CA GLU A 511 -3.18 -11.84 -7.63
C GLU A 511 -2.14 -11.30 -6.63
N THR A 512 -0.91 -11.00 -7.05
CA THR A 512 0.23 -10.75 -6.15
C THR A 512 -0.05 -9.59 -5.21
N SER A 513 -0.53 -8.45 -5.69
CA SER A 513 -0.84 -7.28 -4.86
C SER A 513 -2.00 -7.55 -3.87
N MET A 514 -2.98 -8.39 -4.25
CA MET A 514 -4.05 -8.84 -3.35
C MET A 514 -3.50 -9.79 -2.27
N MET A 515 -2.66 -10.75 -2.65
CA MET A 515 -2.00 -11.67 -1.74
C MET A 515 -1.09 -10.93 -0.75
N GLN A 516 -0.29 -9.95 -1.22
CA GLN A 516 0.56 -9.12 -0.37
C GLN A 516 -0.27 -8.21 0.55
N ALA A 517 -1.42 -7.71 0.11
CA ALA A 517 -2.34 -6.95 0.96
C ALA A 517 -2.93 -7.82 2.08
N ILE A 518 -3.19 -9.10 1.83
CA ILE A 518 -3.62 -10.08 2.85
C ILE A 518 -2.46 -10.40 3.82
N TYR A 519 -1.24 -10.67 3.35
CA TYR A 519 -0.09 -10.88 4.24
C TYR A 519 0.18 -9.65 5.12
N THR A 520 0.21 -8.46 4.53
CA THR A 520 0.39 -7.19 5.26
C THR A 520 -0.69 -7.00 6.33
N ALA A 521 -1.96 -7.35 6.03
CA ALA A 521 -3.04 -7.28 7.01
C ALA A 521 -2.84 -8.25 8.18
N ILE A 522 -2.41 -9.48 7.89
CA ILE A 522 -2.10 -10.51 8.91
C ILE A 522 -0.95 -10.03 9.82
N ASP A 523 0.15 -9.56 9.22
CA ASP A 523 1.36 -9.25 9.97
C ASP A 523 1.22 -7.96 10.78
N VAL A 524 0.57 -6.91 10.24
CA VAL A 524 0.22 -5.70 11.01
C VAL A 524 -0.76 -6.03 12.14
N ALA A 525 -1.76 -6.89 11.92
CA ALA A 525 -2.70 -7.27 12.98
C ALA A 525 -2.04 -8.11 14.09
N ARG A 526 -1.06 -8.96 13.78
CA ARG A 526 -0.21 -9.61 14.80
C ARG A 526 0.64 -8.59 15.54
N GLN A 527 1.33 -7.71 14.81
CA GLN A 527 2.23 -6.72 15.40
C GLN A 527 1.50 -5.76 16.35
N ARG A 528 0.26 -5.37 16.02
CA ARG A 528 -0.60 -4.57 16.92
C ARG A 528 -0.96 -5.27 18.22
N LYS A 529 -1.25 -6.59 18.19
CA LYS A 529 -1.55 -7.37 19.39
C LYS A 529 -0.31 -7.49 20.27
N GLU A 530 0.83 -7.88 19.69
CA GLU A 530 2.11 -7.94 20.39
C GLU A 530 2.53 -6.58 20.97
N TYR A 531 2.40 -5.49 20.20
CA TYR A 531 2.68 -4.13 20.67
C TYR A 531 1.77 -3.73 21.86
N ALA A 532 0.48 -4.09 21.81
CA ALA A 532 -0.44 -3.83 22.92
C ALA A 532 -0.10 -4.65 24.17
N GLU A 533 0.28 -5.93 24.01
CA GLU A 533 0.73 -6.79 25.10
C GLU A 533 2.03 -6.28 25.73
N LEU A 534 3.02 -5.87 24.92
CA LEU A 534 4.28 -5.29 25.39
C LEU A 534 4.04 -3.92 26.09
N ALA A 535 3.18 -3.07 25.53
CA ALA A 535 2.86 -1.77 26.12
C ALA A 535 2.05 -1.89 27.43
N ALA A 536 1.21 -2.92 27.58
CA ALA A 536 0.49 -3.20 28.82
C ALA A 536 1.41 -3.75 29.93
N ASN A 537 2.42 -4.53 29.56
CA ASN A 537 3.41 -5.10 30.49
C ASN A 537 4.64 -4.18 30.74
N ALA A 538 4.71 -3.02 30.09
CA ALA A 538 5.75 -2.04 30.35
C ALA A 538 5.67 -1.51 31.78
N LEU A 539 6.77 -1.65 32.55
CA LEU A 539 6.89 -1.07 33.89
C LEU A 539 6.76 0.46 33.80
N LYS A 540 5.84 1.02 34.59
CA LYS A 540 5.51 2.45 34.67
C LYS A 540 6.42 3.20 35.64
#